data_AF-A0A933WS73-F1
#
_entry.id   AF-A0A933WS73-F1
#
_cell.length_a   1.000
_cell.length_b   1.000
_cell.length_c   1.000
_cell.angle_alpha   90.00
_cell.angle_beta   90.00
_cell.angle_gamma   90.00
#
_symmetry.space_group_name_H-M   'P 1'
#
loop_
_entity.id
_entity.type
_entity.pdbx_description
1 polymer ?
#
loop_
_entity_poly.entity_id
_entity_poly.type
_entity_poly.pdbx_seq_one_letter_code
_entity_poly.pdbx_strand_id
1 'polypeptide(L)' 'MRKTEMKEWNAQCMRQIKRPLRDRIDFGFNWVYKPVLDDAESRIFNTMAEYRKWCEQKLPSYLGYRRAKR' A
#
# COMPACT_ATOMS: atom_id res chain seq x y z
N MET A 1 9.99 -14.92 4.69
CA MET A 1 11.18 -14.04 4.72
C MET A 1 12.21 -14.69 5.64
N ARG A 2 13.46 -14.80 5.19
CA ARG A 2 14.56 -15.38 5.96
C ARG A 2 14.90 -14.47 7.15
N LYS A 3 15.48 -15.02 8.23
CA LYS A 3 15.81 -14.24 9.44
C LYS A 3 16.75 -13.05 9.15
N THR A 4 17.69 -13.23 8.24
CA THR A 4 18.63 -12.18 7.82
C THR A 4 17.92 -11.02 7.11
N GLU A 5 17.02 -11.33 6.18
CA GLU A 5 16.21 -10.33 5.45
C GLU A 5 15.35 -9.50 6.39
N MET A 6 14.74 -10.14 7.41
CA MET A 6 13.96 -9.44 8.42
C MET A 6 14.82 -8.46 9.24
N LYS A 7 16.06 -8.84 9.57
CA LYS A 7 16.98 -7.97 10.30
C LYS A 7 17.41 -6.77 9.46
N GLU A 8 17.72 -7.00 8.18
CA GLU A 8 18.09 -5.95 7.22
C GLU A 8 16.94 -4.98 6.97
N TRP A 9 15.72 -5.51 6.78
CA TRP A 9 14.51 -4.72 6.64
C TRP A 9 14.27 -3.84 7.88
N ASN A 10 14.35 -4.40 9.08
CA ASN A 10 14.23 -3.63 10.32
C ASN A 10 15.30 -2.53 10.42
N ALA A 11 16.56 -2.85 10.10
CA ALA A 11 17.65 -1.88 10.10
C ALA A 11 17.40 -0.74 9.10
N GLN A 12 16.86 -1.04 7.93
CA GLN A 12 16.44 -0.04 6.94
C GLN A 12 15.34 0.88 7.48
N CYS A 13 14.27 0.31 8.06
CA CYS A 13 13.18 1.07 8.67
C CYS A 13 13.71 2.02 9.75
N MET A 14 14.61 1.55 10.63
CA MET A 14 15.19 2.38 11.68
C MET A 14 16.07 3.51 11.12
N ARG A 15 16.76 3.32 10.00
CA ARG A 15 17.50 4.42 9.34
C ARG A 15 16.54 5.50 8.80
N GLN A 16 15.40 5.11 8.23
CA GLN A 16 14.41 6.07 7.75
C GLN A 16 13.78 6.88 8.89
N ILE A 17 13.47 6.23 10.01
CA ILE A 17 12.94 6.86 11.23
C ILE A 17 13.96 7.81 11.89
N LYS A 18 15.25 7.70 11.58
CA LYS A 18 16.27 8.63 12.10
C LYS A 18 16.50 9.86 11.22
N ARG A 19 15.94 9.92 10.01
CA ARG A 19 16.13 11.07 9.11
C ARG A 19 15.45 12.33 9.65
N PRO A 20 16.02 13.53 9.42
CA PRO A 20 15.33 14.79 9.67
C PRO A 20 13.93 14.81 9.04
N LEU A 21 12.98 15.51 9.67
CA LEU A 21 11.61 15.61 9.16
C LEU A 21 11.58 16.19 7.74
N ARG A 22 12.41 17.20 7.48
CA ARG A 22 12.52 17.83 6.16
C ARG A 22 12.85 16.81 5.06
N ASP A 23 13.87 15.97 5.28
CA ASP A 23 14.27 14.93 4.33
C ASP A 23 13.16 13.89 4.10
N ARG A 24 12.34 13.59 5.11
CA ARG A 24 11.21 12.66 4.94
C ARG A 24 10.11 13.27 4.08
N ILE A 25 9.87 14.58 4.20
CA ILE A 25 8.89 15.27 3.36
C ILE A 25 9.41 15.38 1.93
N ASP A 26 10.68 15.77 1.76
CA ASP A 26 11.27 15.98 0.44
C ASP A 26 11.49 14.66 -0.34
N PHE A 27 11.83 13.57 0.35
CA PHE A 27 12.25 12.31 -0.30
C PHE A 27 11.50 11.05 0.15
N GLY A 28 10.56 11.15 1.09
CA GLY A 28 9.83 9.99 1.62
C GLY A 28 8.62 9.59 0.79
N PHE A 29 8.15 10.46 -0.09
CA PHE A 29 7.04 10.17 -0.98
C PHE A 29 7.56 9.69 -2.34
N ASN A 30 6.88 8.68 -2.89
CA ASN A 30 7.07 8.28 -4.27
C ASN A 30 5.75 8.35 -5.03
N TRP A 31 5.82 8.69 -6.30
CA TRP A 31 4.70 8.49 -7.19
C TRP A 31 4.74 7.06 -7.70
N VAL A 32 3.67 6.31 -7.44
CA VAL A 32 3.53 4.92 -7.84
C VAL A 32 2.18 4.76 -8.50
N TYR A 33 2.19 4.27 -9.74
CA TYR A 33 0.98 3.86 -10.42
C TYR A 33 0.32 2.71 -9.64
N LYS A 34 -0.96 2.90 -9.30
CA LYS A 34 -1.82 1.94 -8.60
C LYS A 34 -2.74 1.32 -9.64
N PRO A 35 -2.44 0.09 -10.11
CA PRO A 35 -3.26 -0.57 -11.12
C PRO A 35 -4.71 -0.60 -10.73
N VAL A 36 -5.59 -0.42 -11.70
CA VAL A 36 -7.04 -0.31 -11.55
C VAL A 36 -7.48 0.96 -10.84
N LEU A 37 -6.85 1.41 -9.75
CA LEU A 37 -7.27 2.63 -9.06
C LEU A 37 -7.04 3.86 -9.92
N ASP A 38 -5.84 4.02 -10.49
CA ASP A 38 -5.46 5.18 -11.28
C ASP A 38 -6.04 5.16 -12.71
N ASP A 39 -6.69 4.06 -13.11
CA ASP A 39 -7.21 3.87 -14.48
C ASP A 39 -8.58 4.52 -14.73
N ALA A 40 -9.21 5.09 -13.70
CA ALA A 40 -10.41 5.89 -13.86
C ALA A 40 -10.49 6.98 -12.79
N GLU A 41 -11.07 8.12 -13.15
CA GLU A 41 -11.21 9.28 -12.26
C GLU A 41 -12.06 8.98 -11.02
N SER A 42 -13.15 8.22 -11.18
CA SER A 42 -14.04 7.87 -10.07
C SER A 42 -14.75 6.53 -10.29
N ARG A 43 -15.16 5.91 -9.18
CA ARG A 43 -16.00 4.70 -9.14
C ARG A 43 -16.99 4.83 -7.99
N ILE A 44 -18.26 4.60 -8.28
CA ILE A 44 -19.36 4.75 -7.32
C ILE A 44 -20.09 3.40 -7.23
N PHE A 45 -20.42 3.00 -6.00
CA PHE A 45 -21.13 1.76 -5.70
C PHE A 45 -22.39 2.10 -4.91
N ASN A 46 -23.47 1.36 -5.13
CA ASN A 46 -24.72 1.59 -4.40
C ASN A 46 -24.65 0.98 -2.99
N THR A 47 -23.81 -0.04 -2.80
CA THR A 47 -23.63 -0.68 -1.50
C THR A 47 -22.18 -1.00 -1.17
N MET A 48 -21.89 -1.14 0.12
CA MET A 48 -20.60 -1.64 0.61
C MET A 48 -20.31 -3.09 0.19
N ALA A 49 -21.34 -3.90 -0.05
CA ALA A 49 -21.17 -5.28 -0.51
C ALA A 49 -20.64 -5.34 -1.95
N GLU A 50 -21.19 -4.49 -2.83
CA GLU A 50 -20.71 -4.32 -4.21
C GLU A 50 -19.26 -3.83 -4.24
N TYR A 51 -18.95 -2.79 -3.47
CA TYR A 51 -17.58 -2.26 -3.33
C TYR A 51 -16.59 -3.35 -2.90
N ARG A 52 -16.91 -4.11 -1.84
CA ARG A 52 -16.01 -5.17 -1.34
C ARG A 52 -15.82 -6.30 -2.35
N LYS A 53 -16.90 -6.74 -3.01
CA LYS A 53 -16.84 -7.75 -4.07
C LYS A 53 -15.95 -7.28 -5.22
N TRP A 54 -16.08 -6.02 -5.61
CA TRP A 54 -15.24 -5.42 -6.64
C TRP A 54 -13.76 -5.37 -6.21
N CYS A 55 -13.45 -4.94 -4.98
CA CYS A 55 -12.08 -4.93 -4.44
C CYS A 55 -11.45 -6.33 -4.46
N GLU A 56 -12.20 -7.36 -4.09
CA GLU A 56 -11.72 -8.76 -4.09
C GLU A 56 -11.38 -9.26 -5.50
N GLN A 57 -12.17 -8.87 -6.51
CA GLN A 57 -12.05 -9.36 -7.88
C GLN A 57 -11.08 -8.55 -8.75
N LYS A 58 -11.04 -7.22 -8.56
CA LYS A 58 -10.36 -6.31 -9.48
C LYS A 58 -9.04 -5.77 -8.92
N LEU A 59 -8.91 -5.59 -7.61
CA LEU A 59 -7.68 -5.02 -7.05
C LEU A 59 -6.59 -6.09 -6.83
N PRO A 60 -5.32 -5.74 -7.15
CA PRO A 60 -4.17 -6.53 -6.73
C PRO A 60 -4.16 -6.75 -5.20
N SER A 61 -3.77 -7.96 -4.78
CA SER A 61 -3.75 -8.32 -3.35
C SER A 61 -2.82 -7.45 -2.51
N TYR A 62 -1.70 -6.98 -3.08
CA TYR A 62 -0.71 -6.17 -2.37
C TYR A 62 -1.23 -4.78 -1.98
N LEU A 63 -2.32 -4.29 -2.58
CA LEU A 63 -2.92 -3.01 -2.21
C LEU A 63 -3.72 -3.08 -0.91
N GLY A 64 -3.98 -4.28 -0.36
CA GLY A 64 -4.59 -4.43 0.97
C GLY A 64 -6.10 -4.18 1.06
N TYR A 65 -6.81 -4.01 -0.06
CA TYR A 65 -8.26 -3.80 -0.08
C TYR A 65 -9.09 -5.09 0.02
N ARG A 66 -8.45 -6.26 -0.09
CA ARG A 66 -9.12 -7.54 0.08
C ARG A 66 -9.45 -7.76 1.55
N ARG A 67 -10.50 -8.53 1.84
CA ARG A 67 -10.80 -8.95 3.21
C ARG A 67 -9.59 -9.68 3.81
N ALA A 68 -9.24 -9.30 5.04
CA ALA A 68 -8.25 -10.03 5.81
C ALA A 68 -8.69 -11.49 5.95
N LYS A 69 -7.76 -12.42 5.71
CA LYS A 69 -7.98 -13.82 6.05
C LYS A 69 -8.03 -13.90 7.58
N ARG A 70 -9.11 -14.48 8.10
CA ARG A 70 -9.21 -14.84 9.51
C ARG A 70 -8.35 -16.05 9.80
#